data_AF-A0A382VBP1-F1
#
_entry.id   AF-A0A382VBP1-F1
#
_cell.length_a   1.000
_cell.length_b   1.000
_cell.length_c   1.000
_cell.angle_alpha   90.00
_cell.angle_beta   90.00
_cell.angle_gamma   90.00
#
_symmetry.space_group_name_H-M   'P 1'
#
loop_
_entity.id
_entity.type
_entity.pdbx_description
1 polymer ?
#
loop_
_entity_poly.entity_id
_entity_poly.type
_entity_poly.pdbx_seq_one_letter_code
_entity_poly.pdbx_strand_id
1 'polypeptide(L)'
;TDDFEYDEAMAAKALTPENREGFAKLREAFSSLENFDGETMEVALKALADELGVKVRDLVMPARLACTGVKVGPSLYDLMAVLGREKVLARFDRALAQMG
;
A
#
# COMPACT_ATOMS: atom_id res chain seq x y z
N THR A 1 -0.08 -17.14 -8.00
CA THR A 1 -0.53 -16.25 -9.08
C THR A 1 -0.76 -14.89 -8.48
N ASP A 2 0.01 -13.89 -8.92
CA ASP A 2 -0.14 -12.47 -8.52
C ASP A 2 -1.08 -11.70 -9.46
N ASP A 3 -1.74 -12.43 -10.38
CA ASP A 3 -2.83 -11.96 -11.20
C ASP A 3 -4.13 -12.02 -10.42
N PHE A 4 -4.52 -10.88 -9.85
CA PHE A 4 -5.85 -10.63 -9.34
C PHE A 4 -6.32 -9.28 -9.89
N GLU A 5 -7.62 -9.20 -10.15
CA GLU A 5 -8.25 -7.97 -10.57
C GLU A 5 -8.55 -7.11 -9.36
N TYR A 6 -8.37 -5.79 -9.50
CA TYR A 6 -8.83 -4.85 -8.49
C TYR A 6 -10.33 -4.66 -8.67
N ASP A 7 -11.04 -4.57 -7.54
CA ASP A 7 -12.41 -4.06 -7.57
C ASP A 7 -12.41 -2.66 -8.20
N GLU A 8 -13.05 -2.51 -9.36
CA GLU A 8 -13.01 -1.27 -10.16
C GLU A 8 -13.54 -0.06 -9.37
N ALA A 9 -14.58 -0.26 -8.55
CA ALA A 9 -15.18 0.80 -7.75
C ALA A 9 -14.25 1.26 -6.62
N MET A 10 -13.40 0.37 -6.11
CA MET A 10 -12.35 0.68 -5.15
C MET A 10 -11.10 1.26 -5.81
N ALA A 11 -10.69 0.73 -6.96
CA ALA A 11 -9.58 1.26 -7.74
C ALA A 11 -9.81 2.73 -8.09
N ALA A 12 -11.01 3.08 -8.57
CA ALA A 12 -11.38 4.46 -8.88
C ALA A 12 -11.34 5.42 -7.67
N LYS A 13 -11.38 4.91 -6.43
CA LYS A 13 -11.36 5.73 -5.20
C LYS A 13 -10.01 5.74 -4.49
N ALA A 14 -9.24 4.67 -4.62
CA ALA A 14 -7.97 4.49 -3.92
C ALA A 14 -6.77 4.75 -4.83
N LEU A 15 -6.84 4.31 -6.10
CA LEU A 15 -5.80 4.50 -7.12
C LEU A 15 -6.03 5.78 -7.91
N THR A 16 -6.17 6.91 -7.19
CA THR A 16 -6.33 8.22 -7.82
C THR A 16 -4.97 8.91 -8.00
N PRO A 17 -4.84 9.84 -8.96
CA PRO A 17 -3.62 10.64 -9.14
C PRO A 17 -3.23 11.43 -7.88
N GLU A 18 -4.21 11.85 -7.07
CA GLU A 18 -3.98 12.57 -5.81
C GLU A 18 -3.25 11.71 -4.77
N ASN A 19 -3.56 10.41 -4.69
CA ASN A 19 -2.89 9.49 -3.77
C ASN A 19 -1.55 8.98 -4.30
N ARG A 20 -1.24 9.21 -5.59
CA ARG A 20 -0.05 8.67 -6.25
C ARG A 20 1.23 9.11 -5.57
N GLU A 21 1.37 10.40 -5.23
CA GLU A 21 2.58 10.90 -4.60
C GLU A 21 2.80 10.27 -3.22
N GLY A 22 1.76 10.24 -2.37
CA GLY A 22 1.84 9.64 -1.05
C GLY A 22 2.11 8.14 -1.12
N PHE A 23 1.51 7.44 -2.09
CA PHE A 23 1.71 6.01 -2.28
C PHE A 23 3.11 5.69 -2.83
N ALA A 24 3.67 6.53 -3.69
CA ALA A 24 5.05 6.39 -4.17
C ALA A 24 6.05 6.52 -3.02
N LYS A 25 5.87 7.53 -2.15
CA LYS A 25 6.68 7.68 -0.94
C LYS A 25 6.50 6.51 0.03
N LEU A 26 5.30 5.95 0.13
CA LEU A 26 5.05 4.76 0.96
C LEU A 26 5.86 3.56 0.46
N ARG A 27 5.87 3.34 -0.86
CA ARG A 27 6.67 2.31 -1.50
C ARG A 27 8.16 2.50 -1.19
N GLU A 28 8.68 3.73 -1.29
CA GLU A 28 10.07 4.04 -0.96
C GLU A 28 10.40 3.81 0.53
N ALA A 29 9.53 4.26 1.43
CA ALA A 29 9.65 4.04 2.87
C ALA A 29 9.71 2.55 3.18
N PHE A 30 8.80 1.76 2.61
CA PHE A 30 8.75 0.31 2.80
C PHE A 30 9.96 -0.42 2.21
N SER A 31 10.53 0.10 1.11
CA SER A 31 11.75 -0.45 0.52
C SER A 31 12.97 -0.24 1.40
N SER A 32 12.99 0.82 2.22
CA SER A 32 14.09 1.22 3.10
C SER A 32 13.99 0.64 4.51
N LEU A 33 12.90 -0.06 4.86
CA LEU A 33 12.75 -0.67 6.19
C LEU A 33 13.87 -1.68 6.45
N GLU A 34 14.37 -1.79 7.67
CA GLU A 34 15.28 -2.89 8.02
C GLU A 34 14.49 -4.19 8.24
N ASN A 35 13.41 -4.11 9.04
CA ASN A 35 12.50 -5.21 9.31
C ASN A 35 11.19 -5.06 8.53
N PHE A 36 10.74 -6.14 7.89
CA PHE A 36 9.49 -6.15 7.11
C PHE A 36 8.37 -6.88 7.87
N ASP A 37 8.09 -6.42 9.08
CA ASP A 37 7.05 -6.95 9.98
C ASP A 37 5.88 -5.97 10.13
N GLY A 38 4.79 -6.48 10.71
CA GLY A 38 3.53 -5.75 10.80
C GLY A 38 3.64 -4.43 11.58
N GLU A 39 4.36 -4.46 12.69
CA GLU A 39 4.51 -3.32 13.60
C GLU A 39 5.36 -2.21 12.96
N THR A 40 6.51 -2.58 12.37
CA THR A 40 7.42 -1.64 11.69
C THR A 40 6.72 -0.97 10.50
N MET A 41 5.96 -1.74 9.70
CA MET A 41 5.19 -1.18 8.59
C MET A 41 4.08 -0.24 9.05
N GLU A 42 3.38 -0.56 10.14
CA GLU A 42 2.34 0.30 10.70
C GLU A 42 2.93 1.63 11.19
N VAL A 43 4.05 1.58 11.92
CA VAL A 43 4.74 2.77 12.42
C VAL A 43 5.22 3.64 11.26
N ALA A 44 5.88 3.04 10.26
CA ALA A 44 6.40 3.77 9.10
C ALA A 44 5.30 4.42 8.27
N LEU A 45 4.17 3.72 8.06
CA LEU A 45 3.03 4.26 7.33
C LEU A 45 2.39 5.43 8.10
N LYS A 46 2.20 5.30 9.42
CA LYS A 46 1.66 6.38 10.25
C LYS A 46 2.55 7.61 10.22
N ALA A 47 3.86 7.43 10.41
CA ALA A 47 4.84 8.51 10.35
C ALA A 47 4.80 9.23 8.99
N LEU A 48 4.72 8.47 7.89
CA LEU A 48 4.59 9.05 6.56
C LEU A 48 3.27 9.80 6.35
N ALA A 49 2.17 9.28 6.89
CA ALA A 49 0.88 9.97 6.81
C ALA A 49 0.93 11.34 7.52
N ASP A 50 1.53 11.37 8.71
CA ASP A 50 1.75 12.60 9.48
C ASP A 50 2.69 13.57 8.75
N GLU A 51 3.79 13.07 8.15
CA GLU A 51 4.74 13.87 7.38
C GLU A 51 4.09 14.53 6.15
N LEU A 52 3.24 13.79 5.44
CA LEU A 52 2.54 14.27 4.26
C LEU A 52 1.28 15.07 4.59
N GLY A 53 0.86 15.12 5.86
CA GLY A 53 -0.40 15.75 6.28
C GLY A 53 -1.65 15.06 5.71
N VAL A 54 -1.55 13.78 5.35
CA VAL A 54 -2.66 12.97 4.81
C VAL A 54 -3.20 12.03 5.87
N LYS A 55 -4.40 11.48 5.66
CA LYS A 55 -4.92 10.49 6.60
C LYS A 55 -4.25 9.15 6.35
N VAL A 56 -3.98 8.41 7.42
CA VAL A 56 -3.52 7.01 7.36
C VAL A 56 -4.36 6.17 6.40
N ARG A 57 -5.68 6.40 6.37
CA ARG A 57 -6.60 5.69 5.46
C ARG A 57 -6.27 5.91 3.98
N ASP A 58 -5.78 7.08 3.62
CA ASP A 58 -5.46 7.46 2.24
C ASP A 58 -4.22 6.73 1.73
N LEU A 59 -3.35 6.25 2.64
CA LEU A 59 -2.22 5.35 2.32
C LEU A 59 -2.59 3.86 2.46
N VAL A 60 -3.35 3.50 3.50
CA VAL A 60 -3.74 2.11 3.78
C VAL A 60 -4.69 1.54 2.72
N MET A 61 -5.63 2.34 2.21
CA MET A 61 -6.56 1.87 1.17
C MET A 61 -5.85 1.47 -0.13
N PRO A 62 -5.00 2.30 -0.76
CA PRO A 62 -4.27 1.88 -1.95
C PRO A 62 -3.30 0.74 -1.65
N ALA A 63 -2.63 0.72 -0.50
CA ALA A 63 -1.78 -0.41 -0.10
C ALA A 63 -2.55 -1.73 0.01
N ARG A 64 -3.74 -1.70 0.62
CA ARG A 64 -4.63 -2.87 0.71
C ARG A 64 -5.07 -3.34 -0.67
N LEU A 65 -5.55 -2.41 -1.50
CA LEU A 65 -6.01 -2.77 -2.84
C LEU A 65 -4.86 -3.36 -3.67
N ALA A 66 -3.68 -2.74 -3.62
CA ALA A 66 -2.47 -3.23 -4.28
C ALA A 66 -2.09 -4.64 -3.81
N CYS A 67 -2.27 -4.98 -2.54
CA CYS A 67 -1.88 -6.28 -2.00
C CYS A 67 -2.95 -7.37 -2.14
N THR A 68 -4.24 -7.03 -2.03
CA THR A 68 -5.33 -8.02 -1.89
C THR A 68 -6.45 -7.88 -2.92
N GLY A 69 -6.53 -6.76 -3.64
CA GLY A 69 -7.62 -6.47 -4.58
C GLY A 69 -9.00 -6.25 -3.95
N VAL A 70 -9.11 -6.40 -2.63
CA VAL A 70 -10.35 -6.32 -1.87
C VAL A 70 -10.31 -5.24 -0.79
N LYS A 71 -11.47 -4.66 -0.48
CA LYS A 71 -11.62 -3.57 0.49
C LYS A 71 -11.44 -3.99 1.96
N VAL A 72 -11.83 -5.21 2.31
CA VAL A 72 -11.88 -5.70 3.69
C VAL A 72 -11.19 -7.06 3.75
N GLY A 73 -10.41 -7.28 4.79
CA GLY A 73 -9.71 -8.52 5.01
C GLY A 73 -8.98 -8.49 6.36
N PRO A 74 -8.12 -9.49 6.62
CA PRO A 74 -7.30 -9.52 7.83
C PRO A 74 -6.37 -8.30 7.90
N SER A 75 -5.61 -8.19 8.99
CA SER A 75 -4.57 -7.15 9.15
C SER A 75 -3.73 -7.04 7.87
N LEU A 76 -3.71 -5.84 7.28
CA LEU A 76 -2.96 -5.57 6.05
C LEU A 76 -1.46 -5.80 6.29
N TYR A 77 -0.99 -5.38 7.46
CA TYR A 77 0.41 -5.45 7.85
C TYR A 77 0.86 -6.90 8.01
N ASP A 78 0.06 -7.75 8.67
CA ASP A 78 0.39 -9.17 8.80
C ASP A 78 0.41 -9.87 7.43
N LEU A 79 -0.54 -9.52 6.56
CA LEU A 79 -0.56 -10.05 5.20
C LEU A 79 0.68 -9.62 4.41
N MET A 80 1.10 -8.36 4.50
CA MET A 80 2.32 -7.86 3.87
C MET A 80 3.57 -8.53 4.43
N ALA A 81 3.62 -8.77 5.75
CA ALA A 81 4.73 -9.46 6.41
C ALA A 81 4.86 -10.91 5.90
N VAL A 82 3.73 -11.61 5.73
CA VAL A 82 3.68 -12.98 5.18
C VAL A 82 4.08 -13.02 3.70
N LEU A 83 3.65 -12.04 2.91
CA LEU A 83 4.01 -11.95 1.49
C LEU A 83 5.49 -11.66 1.29
N GLY A 84 6.08 -10.88 2.19
CA GLY A 84 7.45 -10.42 2.11
C GLY A 84 7.62 -9.18 1.23
N ARG A 85 8.73 -8.47 1.47
CA ARG A 85 9.05 -7.17 0.87
C ARG A 85 8.95 -7.14 -0.65
N GLU A 86 9.63 -8.06 -1.32
CA GLU A 86 9.75 -8.04 -2.78
C GLU A 86 8.38 -8.10 -3.47
N LYS A 87 7.47 -8.96 -2.99
CA LYS A 87 6.12 -9.09 -3.53
C LYS A 87 5.28 -7.86 -3.25
N VAL A 88 5.38 -7.29 -2.05
CA VAL A 88 4.62 -6.09 -1.68
C VAL A 88 5.07 -4.90 -2.53
N LEU A 89 6.38 -4.68 -2.68
CA LEU A 89 6.91 -3.59 -3.51
C LEU A 89 6.52 -3.77 -4.99
N ALA A 90 6.61 -4.98 -5.54
CA ALA A 90 6.19 -5.25 -6.92
C ALA A 90 4.69 -4.97 -7.14
N ARG A 91 3.84 -5.31 -6.16
CA ARG A 91 2.41 -5.00 -6.20
C ARG A 91 2.12 -3.50 -6.07
N PHE A 92 2.90 -2.79 -5.25
CA PHE A 92 2.80 -1.33 -5.15
C PHE A 92 3.20 -0.66 -6.46
N ASP A 93 4.28 -1.12 -7.12
CA ASP A 93 4.71 -0.62 -8.42
C ASP A 93 3.61 -0.83 -9.49
N ARG A 94 2.92 -1.99 -9.47
CA ARG A 94 1.76 -2.24 -10.33
C ARG A 94 0.60 -1.27 -10.05
N ALA A 95 0.28 -1.02 -8.78
CA ALA A 95 -0.76 -0.07 -8.41
C ALA A 95 -0.40 1.38 -8.81
N LEU A 96 0.86 1.80 -8.63
CA LEU A 96 1.36 3.10 -9.07
C LEU A 96 1.23 3.29 -10.59
N ALA A 97 1.44 2.23 -11.37
CA ALA A 97 1.26 2.26 -12.82
C ALA A 97 -0.22 2.46 -13.23
N GLN A 98 -1.18 2.10 -12.36
CA GLN A 98 -2.61 2.33 -12.60
C GLN A 98 -3.10 3.71 -12.12
N MET A 99 -2.35 4.40 -11.26
CA MET A 99 -2.64 5.77 -10.79
C MET A 99 -2.25 6.85 -11.82
N GLY A 100 -2.16 6.47 -13.11
CA GLY A 100 -1.67 7.30 -14.22
C GLY A 100 -2.48 8.57 -14.46
#